data_AF-A0A7W4P8F0-F1
#
_entry.id   AF-A0A7W4P8F0-F1
#
_cell.length_a   1.000
_cell.length_b   1.000
_cell.length_c   1.000
_cell.angle_alpha   90.00
_cell.angle_beta   90.00
_cell.angle_gamma   90.00
#
_symmetry.space_group_name_H-M   'P 1'
#
loop_
_entity.id
_entity.type
_entity.pdbx_description
1 polymer ?
#
loop_
_entity_poly.entity_id
_entity_poly.type
_entity_poly.pdbx_seq_one_letter_code
_entity_poly.pdbx_strand_id
1 'polypeptide(L)'
;MRLLDTLKKTAIQRRRDRDTPPPLPDFIDEIRIRAAQGHVPEQVCWGDILLDSIYVPPNPQQARKWYEIAASAGYAPAHNMLGRCHHFGWGCAVDLPAAAASYETAARLGDLWGCYNLGIMTMRGLGMPADLRLALALFRSAAERGHAKSMNLVARFTEEGWHTERNPAAALAWYRRSAEGGDYRGQHNYASALLAMGKRAEALDWWRRAVDDATSDILLAMERTLHALGPHGDTALSNQVHDRLDTLGIPRQTDD
;
A
#
# COMPACT_ATOMS: atom_id res chain seq x y z
N MET A 1 -31.08 -35.56 -41.80
CA MET A 1 -31.28 -34.43 -40.86
C MET A 1 -30.46 -34.52 -39.57
N ARG A 2 -30.29 -35.70 -38.93
CA ARG A 2 -29.54 -35.83 -37.66
C ARG A 2 -28.01 -35.59 -37.76
N LEU A 3 -27.36 -36.01 -38.85
CA LEU A 3 -25.89 -35.90 -39.00
C LEU A 3 -25.40 -34.43 -39.11
N LEU A 4 -26.15 -33.59 -39.81
CA LEU A 4 -25.86 -32.15 -39.97
C LEU A 4 -26.07 -31.38 -38.64
N ASP A 5 -27.02 -31.80 -37.81
CA ASP A 5 -27.27 -31.22 -36.50
C ASP A 5 -26.14 -31.58 -35.51
N THR A 6 -25.63 -32.82 -35.55
CA THR A 6 -24.47 -33.23 -34.77
C THR A 6 -23.21 -32.47 -35.15
N LEU A 7 -22.91 -32.30 -36.45
CA LEU A 7 -21.73 -31.56 -36.90
C LEU A 7 -21.78 -30.06 -36.53
N LYS A 8 -22.97 -29.45 -36.57
CA LYS A 8 -23.16 -28.06 -36.10
C LYS A 8 -22.96 -27.93 -34.59
N LYS A 9 -23.49 -28.86 -33.78
CA LYS A 9 -23.26 -28.89 -32.33
C LYS A 9 -21.77 -29.06 -31.98
N THR A 10 -21.07 -29.95 -32.67
CA THR A 10 -19.63 -30.17 -32.48
C THR A 10 -18.79 -28.95 -32.88
N ALA A 11 -19.15 -28.25 -33.96
CA ALA A 11 -18.48 -27.02 -34.38
C ALA A 11 -18.74 -25.83 -33.43
N ILE A 12 -19.96 -25.73 -32.88
CA ILE A 12 -20.31 -24.73 -31.85
C ILE A 12 -19.57 -25.01 -30.54
N GLN A 13 -19.51 -26.27 -30.10
CA GLN A 13 -18.76 -26.65 -28.89
C GLN A 13 -17.26 -26.37 -29.03
N ARG A 14 -16.66 -26.73 -30.18
CA ARG A 14 -15.23 -26.44 -30.46
C ARG A 14 -14.90 -24.95 -30.55
N ARG A 15 -15.86 -24.11 -30.96
CA ARG A 15 -15.71 -22.64 -30.88
C ARG A 15 -15.80 -22.17 -29.43
N ARG A 16 -16.76 -22.69 -28.66
CA ARG A 16 -16.93 -22.39 -27.23
C ARG A 16 -15.70 -22.75 -26.40
N ASP A 17 -15.09 -23.90 -26.67
CA ASP A 17 -13.89 -24.38 -25.98
C ASP A 17 -12.63 -23.56 -26.35
N ARG A 18 -12.60 -22.91 -27.52
CA ARG A 18 -11.52 -22.00 -27.93
C ARG A 18 -11.62 -20.60 -27.32
N ASP A 19 -12.84 -20.16 -27.02
CA ASP A 19 -13.13 -18.84 -26.46
C ASP A 19 -13.25 -18.86 -24.92
N THR A 20 -13.09 -20.03 -24.28
CA THR A 20 -13.09 -20.15 -22.82
C THR A 20 -11.70 -19.80 -22.30
N PRO A 21 -11.54 -18.79 -21.43
CA PRO A 21 -10.26 -18.49 -20.81
C PRO A 21 -9.70 -19.73 -20.11
N PRO A 22 -8.37 -19.91 -20.06
CA PRO A 22 -7.79 -21.01 -19.30
C PRO A 22 -8.31 -20.98 -17.85
N PRO A 23 -8.49 -22.17 -17.22
CA PRO A 23 -8.97 -22.23 -15.85
C PRO A 23 -8.02 -21.47 -14.92
N LEU A 24 -8.59 -20.87 -13.87
CA LEU A 24 -7.80 -20.18 -12.85
C LEU A 24 -6.87 -21.16 -12.14
N PRO A 25 -5.68 -20.74 -11.71
CA PRO A 25 -4.86 -21.55 -10.81
C PRO A 25 -5.66 -21.97 -9.57
N ASP A 26 -5.45 -23.19 -9.08
CA ASP A 26 -6.24 -23.78 -7.99
C ASP A 26 -6.38 -22.86 -6.77
N PHE A 27 -5.30 -22.19 -6.37
CA PHE A 27 -5.32 -21.28 -5.21
C PHE A 27 -6.18 -20.02 -5.43
N ILE A 28 -6.28 -19.52 -6.67
CA ILE A 28 -7.16 -18.41 -7.04
C ILE A 28 -8.61 -18.90 -7.08
N ASP A 29 -8.82 -20.10 -7.65
CA ASP A 29 -10.16 -20.66 -7.76
C ASP A 29 -10.75 -21.01 -6.38
N GLU A 30 -9.92 -21.47 -5.45
CA GLU A 30 -10.31 -21.70 -4.06
C GLU A 30 -10.79 -20.41 -3.37
N ILE A 31 -10.07 -19.29 -3.53
CA ILE A 31 -10.50 -17.99 -3.00
C ILE A 31 -11.87 -17.60 -3.57
N ARG A 32 -12.04 -17.73 -4.89
CA ARG A 32 -13.30 -17.43 -5.59
C ARG A 32 -14.46 -18.28 -5.07
N ILE A 33 -14.24 -19.58 -4.89
CA ILE A 33 -15.26 -20.52 -4.39
C ILE A 33 -15.64 -20.17 -2.95
N ARG A 34 -14.66 -19.94 -2.07
CA ARG A 34 -14.89 -19.58 -0.66
C ARG A 34 -15.61 -18.24 -0.52
N ALA A 35 -15.25 -17.24 -1.33
CA ALA A 35 -15.96 -15.96 -1.40
C ALA A 35 -17.44 -16.16 -1.74
N ALA A 36 -17.73 -16.99 -2.76
CA ALA A 36 -19.09 -17.33 -3.18
C ALA A 36 -19.87 -18.14 -2.13
N GLN A 37 -19.19 -18.88 -1.27
CA GLN A 37 -19.77 -19.59 -0.13
C GLN A 37 -20.00 -18.69 1.10
N GLY A 38 -19.64 -17.40 1.02
CA GLY A 38 -19.89 -16.44 2.10
C GLY A 38 -18.73 -16.29 3.09
N HIS A 39 -17.55 -16.85 2.80
CA HIS A 39 -16.37 -16.64 3.64
C HIS A 39 -15.86 -15.21 3.48
N VAL A 40 -16.08 -14.40 4.51
CA VAL A 40 -15.93 -12.94 4.47
C VAL A 40 -14.50 -12.45 4.18
N PRO A 41 -13.43 -13.04 4.76
CA PRO A 41 -12.07 -12.67 4.36
C PRO A 41 -11.80 -12.92 2.87
N GLU A 42 -12.24 -14.06 2.36
CA GLU A 42 -12.06 -14.44 0.96
C GLU A 42 -12.89 -13.57 0.00
N GLN A 43 -14.01 -12.97 0.45
CA GLN A 43 -14.71 -11.94 -0.34
C GLN A 43 -13.82 -10.71 -0.58
N VAL A 44 -13.06 -10.29 0.43
CA VAL A 44 -12.08 -9.21 0.24
C VAL A 44 -10.94 -9.67 -0.67
N CYS A 45 -10.36 -10.86 -0.43
CA CYS A 45 -9.28 -11.38 -1.30
C CYS A 45 -9.72 -11.53 -2.76
N TRP A 46 -10.95 -11.99 -3.00
CA TRP A 46 -11.50 -12.07 -4.35
C TRP A 46 -11.73 -10.69 -4.96
N GLY A 47 -12.15 -9.72 -4.15
CA GLY A 47 -12.17 -8.31 -4.56
C GLY A 47 -10.79 -7.80 -4.97
N ASP A 48 -9.74 -8.11 -4.20
CA ASP A 48 -8.37 -7.71 -4.51
C ASP A 48 -7.89 -8.33 -5.83
N ILE A 49 -8.17 -9.63 -6.05
CA ILE A 49 -7.86 -10.32 -7.31
C ILE A 49 -8.59 -9.68 -8.50
N LEU A 50 -9.85 -9.28 -8.31
CA LEU A 50 -10.61 -8.57 -9.34
C LEU A 50 -10.13 -7.15 -9.55
N LEU A 51 -9.43 -6.53 -8.60
CA LEU A 51 -8.91 -5.19 -8.73
C LEU A 51 -7.60 -5.18 -9.52
N ASP A 52 -6.68 -6.08 -9.18
CA ASP A 52 -5.34 -6.14 -9.76
C ASP A 52 -4.74 -7.55 -9.63
N SER A 53 -4.74 -8.30 -10.72
CA SER A 53 -4.17 -9.65 -10.78
C SER A 53 -3.67 -9.98 -12.17
N ILE A 54 -2.60 -10.79 -12.24
CA ILE A 54 -2.12 -11.38 -13.49
C ILE A 54 -3.01 -12.53 -13.99
N TYR A 55 -3.90 -13.05 -13.14
CA TYR A 55 -4.73 -14.22 -13.46
C TYR A 55 -6.14 -13.86 -13.95
N VAL A 56 -6.63 -12.68 -13.58
CA VAL A 56 -7.99 -12.22 -13.90
C VAL A 56 -7.94 -10.79 -14.43
N PRO A 57 -8.56 -10.48 -15.58
CA PRO A 57 -8.66 -9.10 -16.05
C PRO A 57 -9.32 -8.19 -15.00
N PRO A 58 -8.77 -7.00 -14.73
CA PRO A 58 -9.33 -6.08 -13.75
C PRO A 58 -10.81 -5.75 -14.01
N ASN A 59 -11.62 -5.90 -12.96
CA ASN A 59 -13.03 -5.52 -12.90
C ASN A 59 -13.31 -4.81 -11.56
N PRO A 60 -12.95 -3.52 -11.45
CA PRO A 60 -13.05 -2.79 -10.20
C PRO A 60 -14.50 -2.58 -9.75
N GLN A 61 -15.48 -2.59 -10.66
CA GLN A 61 -16.91 -2.56 -10.31
C GLN A 61 -17.32 -3.83 -9.56
N GLN A 62 -16.85 -5.00 -10.00
CA GLN A 62 -17.13 -6.26 -9.32
C GLN A 62 -16.33 -6.38 -8.02
N ALA A 63 -15.07 -5.92 -8.00
CA ALA A 63 -14.28 -5.85 -6.76
C ALA A 63 -15.01 -5.06 -5.68
N ARG A 64 -15.51 -3.86 -6.02
CA ARG A 64 -16.29 -3.01 -5.11
C ARG A 64 -17.50 -3.74 -4.54
N LYS A 65 -18.26 -4.46 -5.36
CA LYS A 65 -19.42 -5.24 -4.88
C LYS A 65 -19.03 -6.30 -3.86
N TRP A 66 -17.89 -6.97 -4.03
CA TRP A 66 -17.42 -7.95 -3.05
C TRP A 66 -16.99 -7.28 -1.73
N TYR A 67 -16.37 -6.10 -1.80
CA TYR A 67 -16.12 -5.30 -0.59
C TYR A 67 -17.43 -4.85 0.08
N GLU A 68 -18.47 -4.48 -0.68
CA GLU A 68 -19.79 -4.12 -0.13
C GLU A 68 -20.45 -5.31 0.60
N ILE A 69 -20.35 -6.51 0.04
CA ILE A 69 -20.85 -7.75 0.68
C ILE A 69 -20.11 -7.99 2.01
N ALA A 70 -18.77 -7.96 1.99
CA ALA A 70 -17.96 -8.18 3.18
C ALA A 70 -18.14 -7.09 4.26
N ALA A 71 -18.29 -5.84 3.83
CA ALA A 71 -18.57 -4.70 4.72
C ALA A 71 -19.96 -4.81 5.35
N SER A 72 -20.96 -5.28 4.60
CA SER A 72 -22.31 -5.54 5.14
C SER A 72 -22.31 -6.65 6.21
N ALA A 73 -21.32 -7.55 6.17
CA ALA A 73 -21.06 -8.54 7.22
C ALA A 73 -20.24 -7.99 8.41
N GLY A 74 -19.92 -6.69 8.43
CA GLY A 74 -19.19 -6.03 9.51
C GLY A 74 -17.67 -6.20 9.47
N TYR A 75 -17.09 -6.61 8.34
CA TYR A 75 -15.66 -6.87 8.25
C TYR A 75 -14.85 -5.59 8.06
N ALA A 76 -14.00 -5.27 9.05
CA ALA A 76 -13.27 -4.01 9.10
C ALA A 76 -12.38 -3.74 7.85
N PRO A 77 -11.60 -4.73 7.33
CA PRO A 77 -10.81 -4.52 6.12
C PRO A 77 -11.64 -4.18 4.88
N ALA A 78 -12.88 -4.68 4.78
CA ALA A 78 -13.76 -4.38 3.67
C ALA A 78 -14.16 -2.90 3.64
N HIS A 79 -14.42 -2.30 4.81
CA HIS A 79 -14.66 -0.86 4.91
C HIS A 79 -13.43 -0.04 4.49
N ASN A 80 -12.23 -0.49 4.83
CA ASN A 80 -11.00 0.14 4.34
C ASN A 80 -10.90 0.05 2.80
N MET A 81 -11.26 -1.09 2.20
CA MET A 81 -11.27 -1.24 0.75
C MET A 81 -12.34 -0.37 0.07
N LEU A 82 -13.53 -0.22 0.66
CA LEU A 82 -14.53 0.74 0.18
C LEU A 82 -14.04 2.18 0.27
N GLY A 83 -13.31 2.52 1.34
CA GLY A 83 -12.63 3.81 1.45
C GLY A 83 -11.67 4.05 0.30
N ARG A 84 -10.89 3.02 -0.10
CA ARG A 84 -9.99 3.11 -1.26
C ARG A 84 -10.75 3.21 -2.58
N CYS A 85 -11.85 2.50 -2.75
CA CYS A 85 -12.74 2.65 -3.90
C CYS A 85 -13.19 4.10 -4.08
N HIS A 86 -13.69 4.72 -3.02
CA HIS A 86 -14.13 6.11 -3.07
C HIS A 86 -12.97 7.11 -3.21
N HIS A 87 -11.81 6.86 -2.59
CA HIS A 87 -10.65 7.74 -2.68
C HIS A 87 -10.06 7.75 -4.10
N PHE A 88 -9.89 6.57 -4.71
CA PHE A 88 -9.18 6.40 -5.99
C PHE A 88 -10.10 6.14 -7.19
N GLY A 89 -11.42 6.08 -6.98
CA GLY A 89 -12.39 5.82 -8.03
C GLY A 89 -12.41 4.37 -8.52
N TRP A 90 -12.06 3.39 -7.68
CA TRP A 90 -12.08 1.98 -8.09
C TRP A 90 -13.51 1.46 -8.15
N GLY A 91 -14.05 1.40 -9.37
CA GLY A 91 -15.40 0.90 -9.63
C GLY A 91 -16.49 1.92 -9.28
N CYS A 92 -16.12 3.19 -9.07
CA CYS A 92 -17.03 4.29 -8.77
C CYS A 92 -16.41 5.64 -9.14
N ALA A 93 -17.19 6.72 -9.07
CA ALA A 93 -16.62 8.07 -9.08
C ALA A 93 -15.83 8.32 -7.78
N VAL A 94 -14.82 9.20 -7.86
CA VAL A 94 -14.10 9.67 -6.68
C VAL A 94 -15.06 10.46 -5.78
N ASP A 95 -15.05 10.13 -4.49
CA ASP A 95 -15.86 10.77 -3.45
C ASP A 95 -15.08 10.77 -2.13
N LEU A 96 -14.37 11.87 -1.86
CA LEU A 96 -13.50 11.96 -0.68
C LEU A 96 -14.29 11.95 0.66
N PRO A 97 -15.45 12.63 0.79
CA PRO A 97 -16.30 12.46 1.98
C PRO A 97 -16.74 11.01 2.23
N ALA A 98 -17.17 10.29 1.19
CA ALA A 98 -17.54 8.87 1.34
C ALA A 98 -16.33 7.98 1.70
N ALA A 99 -15.14 8.31 1.17
CA ALA A 99 -13.90 7.64 1.54
C ALA A 99 -13.57 7.84 3.03
N ALA A 100 -13.65 9.07 3.54
CA ALA A 100 -13.42 9.38 4.96
C ALA A 100 -14.37 8.59 5.87
N ALA A 101 -15.68 8.58 5.55
CA ALA A 101 -16.68 7.84 6.33
C ALA A 101 -16.43 6.32 6.34
N SER A 102 -15.96 5.78 5.21
CA SER A 102 -15.61 4.35 5.11
C SER A 102 -14.37 4.00 5.94
N TYR A 103 -13.31 4.84 5.88
CA TYR A 103 -12.12 4.65 6.71
C TYR A 103 -12.41 4.87 8.20
N GLU A 104 -13.29 5.79 8.56
CA GLU A 104 -13.78 5.96 9.94
C GLU A 104 -14.46 4.70 10.46
N THR A 105 -15.31 4.09 9.63
CA THR A 105 -15.94 2.81 9.98
C THR A 105 -14.89 1.70 10.15
N ALA A 106 -13.92 1.61 9.23
CA ALA A 106 -12.83 0.64 9.33
C ALA A 106 -12.00 0.82 10.61
N ALA A 107 -11.61 2.06 10.92
CA ALA A 107 -10.85 2.41 12.12
C ALA A 107 -11.62 2.08 13.41
N ARG A 108 -12.91 2.40 13.46
CA ARG A 108 -13.79 2.07 14.59
C ARG A 108 -13.93 0.56 14.82
N LEU A 109 -13.92 -0.22 13.73
CA LEU A 109 -13.93 -1.68 13.78
C LEU A 109 -12.52 -2.28 14.03
N GLY A 110 -11.50 -1.44 14.21
CA GLY A 110 -10.17 -1.85 14.62
C GLY A 110 -9.21 -2.19 13.47
N ASP A 111 -9.53 -1.83 12.23
CA ASP A 111 -8.63 -2.01 11.07
C ASP A 111 -7.48 -1.00 11.09
N LEU A 112 -6.24 -1.51 11.05
CA LEU A 112 -5.04 -0.67 11.17
C LEU A 112 -4.80 0.19 9.92
N TRP A 113 -5.12 -0.35 8.74
CA TRP A 113 -5.06 0.38 7.48
C TRP A 113 -6.12 1.47 7.42
N GLY A 114 -7.32 1.22 7.93
CA GLY A 114 -8.38 2.20 8.13
C GLY A 114 -7.95 3.34 9.03
N CYS A 115 -7.33 3.05 10.19
CA CYS A 115 -6.75 4.07 11.05
C CYS A 115 -5.69 4.92 10.33
N TYR A 116 -4.78 4.28 9.60
CA TYR A 116 -3.74 4.97 8.83
C TYR A 116 -4.34 5.86 7.72
N ASN A 117 -5.25 5.33 6.91
CA ASN A 117 -5.85 6.04 5.79
C ASN A 117 -6.72 7.21 6.27
N LEU A 118 -7.52 7.00 7.33
CA LEU A 118 -8.24 8.09 7.98
C LEU A 118 -7.27 9.15 8.51
N GLY A 119 -6.22 8.74 9.22
CA GLY A 119 -5.22 9.67 9.74
C GLY A 119 -4.58 10.53 8.64
N ILE A 120 -4.29 9.97 7.47
CA ILE A 120 -3.79 10.73 6.31
C ILE A 120 -4.84 11.73 5.81
N MET A 121 -6.11 11.32 5.67
CA MET A 121 -7.18 12.20 5.21
C MET A 121 -7.44 13.33 6.20
N THR A 122 -7.47 13.02 7.50
CA THR A 122 -7.62 14.00 8.58
C THR A 122 -6.42 14.94 8.67
N MET A 123 -5.19 14.45 8.49
CA MET A 123 -4.00 15.30 8.48
C MET A 123 -4.02 16.32 7.33
N ARG A 124 -4.52 15.89 6.16
CA ARG A 124 -4.49 16.69 4.91
C ARG A 124 -5.79 17.44 4.62
N GLY A 125 -6.85 17.23 5.40
CA GLY A 125 -8.17 17.81 5.15
C GLY A 125 -8.83 17.31 3.86
N LEU A 126 -8.65 16.02 3.51
CA LEU A 126 -9.21 15.44 2.29
C LEU A 126 -10.62 14.92 2.56
N GLY A 127 -11.64 15.50 1.95
CA GLY A 127 -13.05 15.07 2.14
C GLY A 127 -13.61 15.31 3.55
N MET A 128 -12.82 15.89 4.44
CA MET A 128 -13.15 16.23 5.83
C MET A 128 -12.25 17.40 6.29
N PRO A 129 -12.61 18.16 7.33
CA PRO A 129 -11.75 19.17 7.90
C PRO A 129 -10.40 18.60 8.39
N ALA A 130 -9.34 19.39 8.27
CA ALA A 130 -8.03 18.98 8.77
C ALA A 130 -7.97 19.03 10.30
N ASP A 131 -7.41 18.00 10.93
CA ASP A 131 -7.17 17.93 12.37
C ASP A 131 -5.91 17.10 12.67
N LEU A 132 -4.79 17.78 12.93
CA LEU A 132 -3.52 17.12 13.23
C LEU A 132 -3.54 16.37 14.58
N ARG A 133 -4.34 16.82 15.56
CA ARG A 133 -4.43 16.14 16.86
C ARG A 133 -5.14 14.80 16.70
N LEU A 134 -6.25 14.77 15.97
CA LEU A 134 -6.96 13.54 15.64
C LEU A 134 -6.09 12.62 14.76
N ALA A 135 -5.40 13.16 13.75
CA ALA A 135 -4.49 12.37 12.93
C ALA A 135 -3.39 11.69 13.77
N LEU A 136 -2.77 12.40 14.70
CA LEU A 136 -1.78 11.83 15.62
C LEU A 136 -2.38 10.70 16.47
N ALA A 137 -3.59 10.87 17.00
CA ALA A 137 -4.26 9.84 17.78
C ALA A 137 -4.52 8.56 16.96
N LEU A 138 -4.96 8.72 15.71
CA LEU A 138 -5.18 7.61 14.77
C LEU A 138 -3.88 6.87 14.43
N PHE A 139 -2.80 7.62 14.14
CA PHE A 139 -1.50 7.02 13.89
C PHE A 139 -0.94 6.30 15.12
N ARG A 140 -1.05 6.89 16.33
CA ARG A 140 -0.61 6.25 17.57
C ARG A 140 -1.36 4.93 17.83
N SER A 141 -2.68 4.95 17.71
CA SER A 141 -3.52 3.74 17.86
C SER A 141 -3.06 2.60 16.93
N ALA A 142 -2.78 2.91 15.66
CA ALA A 142 -2.29 1.90 14.72
C ALA A 142 -0.83 1.49 14.97
N ALA A 143 0.04 2.44 15.31
CA ALA A 143 1.47 2.21 15.56
C ALA A 143 1.71 1.33 16.79
N GLU A 144 0.95 1.53 17.87
CA GLU A 144 1.00 0.71 19.08
C GLU A 144 0.63 -0.76 18.81
N ARG A 145 -0.18 -1.00 17.77
CA ARG A 145 -0.61 -2.33 17.31
C ARG A 145 0.21 -2.90 16.15
N GLY A 146 1.39 -2.33 15.87
CA GLY A 146 2.33 -2.90 14.91
C GLY A 146 2.28 -2.32 13.49
N HIS A 147 1.46 -1.30 13.21
CA HIS A 147 1.37 -0.74 11.86
C HIS A 147 2.58 0.15 11.50
N ALA A 148 3.51 -0.39 10.71
CA ALA A 148 4.80 0.24 10.40
C ALA A 148 4.65 1.66 9.81
N LYS A 149 3.79 1.87 8.80
CA LYS A 149 3.57 3.20 8.21
C LYS A 149 3.09 4.23 9.22
N SER A 150 2.27 3.82 10.18
CA SER A 150 1.82 4.70 11.26
C SER A 150 2.95 5.01 12.24
N MET A 151 3.83 4.06 12.53
CA MET A 151 5.02 4.31 13.35
C MET A 151 5.91 5.40 12.76
N ASN A 152 6.14 5.37 11.44
CA ASN A 152 6.89 6.44 10.75
C ASN A 152 6.24 7.83 10.94
N LEU A 153 4.91 7.91 10.89
CA LEU A 153 4.20 9.17 11.09
C LEU A 153 4.21 9.62 12.55
N VAL A 154 4.09 8.71 13.52
CA VAL A 154 4.26 9.03 14.94
C VAL A 154 5.67 9.56 15.21
N ALA A 155 6.70 8.96 14.60
CA ALA A 155 8.07 9.45 14.68
C ALA A 155 8.18 10.89 14.17
N ARG A 156 7.65 11.17 12.98
CA ARG A 156 7.68 12.52 12.38
C ARG A 156 6.95 13.56 13.23
N PHE A 157 5.74 13.24 13.73
CA PHE A 157 5.02 14.15 14.63
C PHE A 157 5.84 14.45 15.90
N THR A 158 6.53 13.45 16.44
CA THR A 158 7.35 13.58 17.65
C THR A 158 8.67 14.32 17.40
N GLU A 159 9.27 14.16 16.21
CA GLU A 159 10.48 14.86 15.79
C GLU A 159 10.26 16.36 15.57
N GLU A 160 9.11 16.70 14.98
CA GLU A 160 8.73 18.07 14.62
C GLU A 160 7.93 18.79 15.72
N GLY A 161 7.41 18.04 16.70
CA GLY A 161 6.59 18.58 17.78
C GLY A 161 5.17 18.98 17.33
N TRP A 162 4.62 18.32 16.31
CA TRP A 162 3.26 18.60 15.83
C TRP A 162 2.22 18.04 16.81
N HIS A 163 1.57 18.90 17.60
CA HIS A 163 0.58 18.50 18.61
C HIS A 163 1.10 17.45 19.62
N THR A 164 2.41 17.40 19.82
CA THR A 164 3.12 16.60 20.81
C THR A 164 4.41 17.31 21.18
N GLU A 165 4.97 17.02 22.33
CA GLU A 165 6.30 17.55 22.68
C GLU A 165 7.36 17.01 21.71
N ARG A 166 8.27 17.90 21.31
CA ARG A 166 9.41 17.54 20.46
C ARG A 166 10.37 16.64 21.22
N ASN A 167 10.60 15.43 20.73
CA ASN A 167 11.51 14.46 21.35
C ASN A 167 12.24 13.61 20.29
N PRO A 168 13.42 14.05 19.83
CA PRO A 168 14.20 13.34 18.81
C PRO A 168 14.60 11.91 19.21
N ALA A 169 14.87 11.65 20.49
CA ALA A 169 15.22 10.32 20.97
C ALA A 169 14.04 9.35 20.87
N ALA A 170 12.83 9.79 21.24
CA ALA A 170 11.60 9.02 21.08
C ALA A 170 11.25 8.83 19.60
N ALA A 171 11.42 9.86 18.77
CA ALA A 171 11.21 9.77 17.32
C ALA A 171 12.14 8.73 16.68
N LEU A 172 13.42 8.70 17.05
CA LEU A 172 14.38 7.70 16.58
C LEU A 172 13.92 6.27 16.89
N ALA A 173 13.39 6.04 18.10
CA ALA A 173 12.88 4.72 18.49
C ALA A 173 11.67 4.31 17.62
N TRP A 174 10.79 5.25 17.28
CA TRP A 174 9.68 4.99 16.38
C TRP A 174 10.11 4.78 14.93
N TYR A 175 11.07 5.55 14.41
CA TYR A 175 11.64 5.32 13.07
C TYR A 175 12.27 3.93 12.97
N ARG A 176 13.03 3.52 14.00
CA ARG A 176 13.58 2.17 14.08
C ARG A 176 12.51 1.09 14.01
N ARG A 177 11.44 1.21 14.82
CA ARG A 177 10.33 0.24 14.81
C ARG A 177 9.61 0.20 13.47
N SER A 178 9.44 1.35 12.82
CA SER A 178 8.90 1.43 11.47
C SER A 178 9.78 0.73 10.44
N ALA A 179 11.10 0.89 10.56
CA ALA A 179 12.08 0.26 9.68
C ALA A 179 12.09 -1.27 9.84
N GLU A 180 12.09 -1.74 11.09
CA GLU A 180 11.98 -3.16 11.46
C GLU A 180 10.64 -3.76 11.02
N GLY A 181 9.57 -2.96 11.01
CA GLY A 181 8.25 -3.33 10.47
C GLY A 181 8.15 -3.29 8.94
N GLY A 182 9.25 -3.00 8.23
CA GLY A 182 9.33 -3.08 6.77
C GLY A 182 8.82 -1.85 6.01
N ASP A 183 8.52 -0.73 6.66
CA ASP A 183 8.14 0.48 5.93
C ASP A 183 9.36 1.23 5.40
N TYR A 184 9.46 1.36 4.07
CA TYR A 184 10.60 2.00 3.40
C TYR A 184 10.84 3.46 3.84
N ARG A 185 9.79 4.21 4.22
CA ARG A 185 9.97 5.58 4.75
C ARG A 185 10.59 5.53 6.14
N GLY A 186 10.14 4.60 6.98
CA GLY A 186 10.78 4.29 8.26
C GLY A 186 12.24 3.89 8.10
N GLN A 187 12.55 3.00 7.16
CA GLN A 187 13.93 2.58 6.84
C GLN A 187 14.78 3.76 6.38
N HIS A 188 14.28 4.59 5.46
CA HIS A 188 14.96 5.80 5.01
C HIS A 188 15.24 6.79 6.15
N ASN A 189 14.21 7.13 6.94
CA ASN A 189 14.33 8.10 8.02
C ASN A 189 15.26 7.60 9.14
N TYR A 190 15.20 6.29 9.46
CA TYR A 190 16.12 5.70 10.43
C TYR A 190 17.57 5.71 9.93
N ALA A 191 17.79 5.36 8.66
CA ALA A 191 19.11 5.44 8.03
C ALA A 191 19.67 6.86 8.02
N SER A 192 18.87 7.87 7.66
CA SER A 192 19.27 9.28 7.70
C SER A 192 19.68 9.71 9.11
N ALA A 193 18.94 9.28 10.14
CA ALA A 193 19.30 9.56 11.53
C ALA A 193 20.59 8.82 11.96
N LEU A 194 20.80 7.58 11.52
CA LEU A 194 22.03 6.83 11.77
C LEU A 194 23.24 7.48 11.11
N LEU A 195 23.11 8.01 9.88
CA LEU A 195 24.17 8.77 9.22
C LEU A 195 24.55 10.02 10.02
N ALA A 196 23.56 10.77 10.52
CA ALA A 196 23.80 11.95 11.35
C ALA A 196 24.53 11.60 12.67
N MET A 197 24.40 10.36 13.15
CA MET A 197 25.11 9.83 14.33
C MET A 197 26.48 9.21 13.98
N GLY A 198 26.93 9.29 12.72
CA GLY A 198 28.17 8.67 12.26
C GLY A 198 28.10 7.15 12.07
N LYS A 199 26.92 6.54 12.22
CA LYS A 199 26.68 5.09 12.08
C LYS A 199 26.45 4.69 10.62
N ARG A 200 27.43 5.01 9.79
CA ARG A 200 27.33 4.91 8.33
C ARG A 200 27.04 3.51 7.82
N ALA A 201 27.74 2.49 8.32
CA ALA A 201 27.52 1.11 7.86
C ALA A 201 26.07 0.64 8.10
N GLU A 202 25.56 0.87 9.32
CA GLU A 202 24.16 0.54 9.67
C GLU A 202 23.15 1.30 8.81
N ALA A 203 23.42 2.58 8.51
CA ALA A 203 22.53 3.37 7.67
C ALA A 203 22.45 2.86 6.23
N LEU A 204 23.59 2.50 5.63
CA LEU A 204 23.64 1.95 4.27
C LEU A 204 22.91 0.60 4.19
N ASP A 205 23.01 -0.23 5.23
CA ASP A 205 22.25 -1.49 5.32
C ASP A 205 20.74 -1.25 5.31
N TRP A 206 20.26 -0.22 6.01
CA TRP A 206 18.84 0.15 6.01
C TRP A 206 18.39 0.73 4.67
N TRP A 207 19.20 1.55 4.01
CA TRP A 207 18.87 2.04 2.68
C TRP A 207 18.80 0.92 1.65
N ARG A 208 19.70 -0.08 1.67
CA ARG A 208 19.61 -1.25 0.77
C ARG A 208 18.27 -1.98 0.87
N ARG A 209 17.64 -1.99 2.05
CA ARG A 209 16.30 -2.58 2.26
C ARG A 209 15.17 -1.71 1.73
N ALA A 210 15.38 -0.40 1.65
CA ALA A 210 14.36 0.57 1.28
C ALA A 210 14.26 0.80 -0.23
N VAL A 211 15.35 0.62 -0.98
CA VAL A 211 15.45 1.06 -2.39
C VAL A 211 14.31 0.53 -3.25
N ASP A 212 14.00 -0.77 -3.16
CA ASP A 212 13.04 -1.41 -4.06
C ASP A 212 11.62 -0.81 -3.92
N ASP A 213 11.25 -0.42 -2.70
CA ASP A 213 9.94 0.16 -2.36
C ASP A 213 9.93 1.70 -2.32
N ALA A 214 11.10 2.34 -2.42
CA ALA A 214 11.23 3.78 -2.24
C ALA A 214 10.59 4.58 -3.38
N THR A 215 9.98 5.71 -3.01
CA THR A 215 9.49 6.71 -3.96
C THR A 215 10.62 7.55 -4.53
N SER A 216 10.41 8.16 -5.70
CA SER A 216 11.42 8.94 -6.40
C SER A 216 12.02 10.07 -5.56
N ASP A 217 11.24 10.73 -4.70
CA ASP A 217 11.72 11.76 -3.78
C ASP A 217 12.76 11.23 -2.77
N ILE A 218 12.53 10.02 -2.25
CA ILE A 218 13.46 9.35 -1.34
C ILE A 218 14.69 8.85 -2.08
N LEU A 219 14.52 8.27 -3.28
CA LEU A 219 15.63 7.80 -4.11
C LEU A 219 16.57 8.95 -4.50
N LEU A 220 16.02 10.10 -4.91
CA LEU A 220 16.81 11.31 -5.19
C LEU A 220 17.50 11.86 -3.93
N ALA A 221 16.88 11.73 -2.75
CA ALA A 221 17.53 12.11 -1.49
C ALA A 221 18.69 11.16 -1.13
N MET A 222 18.52 9.85 -1.37
CA MET A 222 19.58 8.85 -1.22
C MET A 222 20.73 9.15 -2.19
N GLU A 223 20.44 9.36 -3.48
CA GLU A 223 21.42 9.68 -4.52
C GLU A 223 22.29 10.88 -4.13
N ARG A 224 21.67 12.02 -3.78
CA ARG A 224 22.39 13.22 -3.33
C ARG A 224 23.29 12.94 -2.13
N THR A 225 22.81 12.15 -1.17
CA THR A 225 23.58 11.85 0.04
C THR A 225 24.73 10.89 -0.25
N LEU A 226 24.52 9.85 -1.07
CA LEU A 226 25.55 8.91 -1.49
C LEU A 226 26.64 9.61 -2.30
N HIS A 227 26.27 10.53 -3.18
CA HIS A 227 27.22 11.39 -3.90
C HIS A 227 28.05 12.22 -2.92
N ALA A 228 27.42 12.88 -1.95
CA ALA A 228 28.11 13.68 -0.93
C ALA A 228 29.05 12.86 -0.02
N LEU A 229 28.79 11.57 0.17
CA LEU A 229 29.70 10.67 0.89
C LEU A 229 30.96 10.31 0.08
N GLY A 230 30.96 10.51 -1.25
CA GLY A 230 32.11 10.25 -2.12
C GLY A 230 32.69 8.83 -1.94
N PRO A 231 33.99 8.67 -1.66
CA PRO A 231 34.63 7.34 -1.48
C PRO A 231 34.13 6.61 -0.22
N HIS A 232 33.37 7.28 0.63
CA HIS A 232 32.73 6.69 1.80
C HIS A 232 31.30 6.23 1.55
N GLY A 233 30.76 6.49 0.36
CA GLY A 233 29.51 5.91 -0.14
C GLY A 233 29.65 4.43 -0.51
N ASP A 234 28.52 3.78 -0.76
CA ASP A 234 28.46 2.40 -1.26
C ASP A 234 28.10 2.42 -2.74
N THR A 235 29.07 2.11 -3.60
CA THR A 235 28.90 2.09 -5.07
C THR A 235 27.81 1.11 -5.52
N ALA A 236 27.66 -0.04 -4.85
CA ALA A 236 26.63 -1.00 -5.20
C ALA A 236 25.24 -0.46 -4.87
N LEU A 237 25.09 0.19 -3.71
CA LEU A 237 23.85 0.88 -3.34
C LEU A 237 23.55 2.06 -4.28
N SER A 238 24.55 2.87 -4.66
CA SER A 238 24.35 3.94 -5.64
C SER A 238 23.83 3.40 -6.98
N ASN A 239 24.40 2.30 -7.47
CA ASN A 239 23.93 1.65 -8.69
C ASN A 239 22.48 1.14 -8.53
N GLN A 240 22.14 0.53 -7.39
CA GLN A 240 20.77 0.08 -7.11
C GLN A 240 19.77 1.24 -7.11
N VAL A 241 20.14 2.39 -6.53
CA VAL A 241 19.32 3.61 -6.53
C VAL A 241 19.12 4.13 -7.96
N HIS A 242 20.18 4.19 -8.77
CA HIS A 242 20.09 4.62 -10.18
C HIS A 242 19.22 3.67 -11.01
N ASP A 243 19.42 2.36 -10.89
CA ASP A 243 18.61 1.35 -11.59
C ASP A 243 17.13 1.53 -11.22
N ARG A 244 16.83 1.79 -9.95
CA ARG A 244 15.46 2.02 -9.51
C ARG A 244 14.88 3.31 -10.10
N LEU A 245 15.63 4.42 -10.10
CA LEU A 245 15.20 5.67 -10.73
C LEU A 245 14.93 5.47 -12.24
N ASP A 246 15.79 4.72 -12.93
CA ASP A 246 15.64 4.38 -14.35
C ASP A 246 14.34 3.57 -14.58
N THR A 247 14.02 2.60 -13.71
CA THR A 247 12.73 1.85 -13.80
C THR A 247 11.50 2.73 -13.59
N LEU A 248 11.64 3.86 -12.89
CA LEU A 248 10.57 4.83 -12.68
C LEU A 248 10.52 5.92 -13.77
N GLY A 249 11.43 5.89 -14.74
CA GLY A 249 11.53 6.90 -15.79
C GLY A 249 11.98 8.27 -15.27
N ILE A 250 12.68 8.32 -14.13
CA ILE A 250 13.19 9.57 -13.56
C ILE A 250 14.59 9.82 -14.15
N PRO A 251 14.80 10.94 -14.87
CA PRO A 251 16.09 11.22 -15.49
C PRO A 251 17.17 11.47 -14.45
N ARG A 252 18.39 11.03 -14.74
CA ARG A 252 19.57 11.30 -13.92
C ARG A 252 19.79 12.81 -13.84
N GLN A 253 20.05 13.34 -12.65
CA GLN A 253 20.59 14.68 -12.53
C GLN A 253 22.02 14.62 -13.07
N THR A 254 22.25 15.16 -14.26
CA THR A 254 23.61 15.38 -14.75
C THR A 254 24.22 16.49 -13.92
N ASP A 255 25.33 16.21 -13.25
CA ASP A 255 26.12 17.22 -12.57
C ASP A 255 26.63 18.23 -13.62
N ASP A 256 26.09 19.46 -13.58
CA ASP A 256 26.68 20.67 -14.19
C ASP A 256 27.59 21.37 -13.18
#